data_AF-A0A5N5D7Q2-F1
#
_entry.id   AF-A0A5N5D7Q2-F1
#
_cell.length_a   1.000
_cell.length_b   1.000
_cell.length_c   1.000
_cell.angle_alpha   90.00
_cell.angle_beta   90.00
_cell.angle_gamma   90.00
#
_symmetry.space_group_name_H-M   'P 1'
#
loop_
_entity.id
_entity.type
_entity.pdbx_description
1 polymer ?
#
loop_
_entity_poly.entity_id
_entity_poly.type
_entity_poly.pdbx_seq_one_letter_code
_entity_poly.pdbx_strand_id
1 'polypeptide(L)'
;MGGTTSNARHLKESPKWPYDLIQSFPNWDRITVASCCPCPKALFEAISQTNLLRASSCNDGSDSIQPTAEATGQSIRSIIAKIANFSPQSWLADLTTTIHFQLSSPDWLALISCYHAATLLYCLRTIVFETSFGDPAILSSILNDIFGTTVAKTVRIGALRALFHHLGCPLYSFGATGLKADSVAWNVVVWPLFIAGFEAGGEGLTSVEACEMKAFVSDKLRHVTMLLGSRSVSDAQRLLEKCWTSREIGGGTGLDGGPSWDESFPERFVFISSF
;
A
#
# COMPACT_ATOMS: atom_id res chain seq x y z
N MET A 1 8.08 7.03 1.05
CA MET A 1 7.18 5.99 1.60
C MET A 1 7.34 5.73 3.09
N GLY A 2 8.41 6.14 3.79
CA GLY A 2 8.64 5.79 5.21
C GLY A 2 7.52 6.17 6.21
N GLY A 3 6.64 7.13 5.89
CA GLY A 3 5.45 7.41 6.69
C GLY A 3 4.45 6.26 6.75
N THR A 4 4.38 5.39 5.72
CA THR A 4 3.50 4.22 5.76
C THR A 4 3.95 3.19 6.77
N THR A 5 5.25 3.09 7.06
CA THR A 5 5.84 2.13 8.01
C THR A 5 6.32 2.79 9.30
N SER A 6 5.71 3.92 9.67
CA SER A 6 5.95 4.62 10.94
C SER A 6 4.70 4.51 11.80
N ASN A 7 4.81 4.10 13.07
CA ASN A 7 3.67 4.05 14.00
C ASN A 7 2.85 5.36 13.99
N ALA A 8 1.52 5.24 14.07
CA ALA A 8 0.58 6.36 14.02
C ALA A 8 0.87 7.45 15.05
N ARG A 9 1.39 7.10 16.24
CA ARG A 9 1.79 8.07 17.27
C ARG A 9 2.87 9.06 16.77
N HIS A 10 3.77 8.59 15.90
CA HIS A 10 4.86 9.38 15.35
C HIS A 10 4.47 10.19 14.13
N LEU A 11 3.34 9.88 13.48
CA LEU A 11 2.83 10.63 12.34
C LEU A 11 2.30 12.01 12.75
N LYS A 12 1.87 12.16 14.01
CA LYS A 12 1.38 13.43 14.57
C LYS A 12 2.45 14.51 14.69
N GLU A 13 3.72 14.12 14.78
CA GLU A 13 4.82 15.07 14.96
C GLU A 13 5.02 15.95 13.71
N SER A 14 4.51 15.51 12.55
CA SER A 14 4.48 16.33 11.34
C SER A 14 3.33 15.87 10.42
N PRO A 15 2.11 16.37 10.61
CA PRO A 15 0.96 15.92 9.80
C PRO A 15 0.96 16.55 8.40
N LYS A 16 1.58 17.73 8.24
CA LYS A 16 1.52 18.52 7.01
C LYS A 16 2.64 18.26 6.01
N TRP A 17 3.76 17.66 6.43
CA TRP A 17 4.93 17.51 5.54
C TRP A 17 4.63 16.86 4.18
N PRO A 18 3.71 15.87 4.03
CA PRO A 18 3.47 15.31 2.71
C PRO A 18 2.78 16.32 1.78
N TYR A 19 1.91 17.18 2.31
CA TYR A 19 1.24 18.23 1.55
C TYR A 19 2.20 19.36 1.21
N ASP A 20 3.01 19.77 2.18
CA ASP A 20 4.05 20.79 1.97
C ASP A 20 5.03 20.33 0.89
N LEU A 21 5.37 19.04 0.86
CA LEU A 21 6.22 18.43 -0.15
C LEU A 21 5.57 18.49 -1.54
N ILE A 22 4.30 18.08 -1.68
CA ILE A 22 3.59 18.12 -2.97
C ILE A 22 3.44 19.55 -3.49
N GLN A 23 3.16 20.51 -2.61
CA GLN A 23 3.06 21.93 -2.99
C GLN A 23 4.41 22.50 -3.41
N SER A 24 5.49 22.09 -2.75
CA SER A 24 6.86 22.53 -3.08
C SER A 24 7.36 21.97 -4.42
N PHE A 25 6.74 20.89 -4.93
CA PHE A 25 7.16 20.21 -6.15
C PHE A 25 6.00 20.11 -7.16
N PRO A 26 5.68 21.19 -7.90
CA PRO A 26 4.59 21.20 -8.89
C PRO A 26 4.78 20.16 -10.01
N ASN A 27 6.04 19.75 -10.27
CA ASN A 27 6.40 18.71 -11.22
C ASN A 27 6.62 17.34 -10.56
N TRP A 28 5.89 17.03 -9.47
CA TRP A 28 6.04 15.80 -8.69
C TRP A 28 6.17 14.54 -9.54
N ASP A 29 5.22 14.32 -10.46
CA ASP A 29 5.20 13.11 -11.30
C ASP A 29 6.43 12.99 -12.22
N ARG A 30 7.02 14.11 -12.61
CA ARG A 30 8.29 14.11 -13.36
C ARG A 30 9.48 13.79 -12.47
N ILE A 31 9.50 14.33 -11.25
CA ILE A 31 10.57 14.09 -10.29
C ILE A 31 10.58 12.63 -9.85
N THR A 32 9.41 12.06 -9.56
CA THR A 32 9.28 10.68 -9.10
C THR A 32 9.75 9.65 -10.12
N VAL A 33 9.50 9.89 -11.40
CA VAL A 33 10.04 9.07 -12.49
C VAL A 33 11.55 9.22 -12.60
N ALA A 34 12.07 10.46 -12.56
CA ALA A 34 13.50 10.72 -12.67
C ALA A 34 14.30 10.22 -11.44
N SER A 35 13.67 10.17 -10.28
CA SER A 35 14.26 9.71 -9.02
C SER A 35 14.01 8.24 -8.72
N CYS A 36 13.49 7.46 -9.68
CA CYS A 36 13.18 6.03 -9.51
C CYS A 36 12.29 5.75 -8.27
N CYS A 37 11.33 6.62 -7.96
CA CYS A 37 10.34 6.40 -6.91
C CYS A 37 8.95 6.72 -7.47
N PRO A 38 8.38 5.85 -8.33
CA PRO A 38 7.33 6.25 -9.26
C PRO A 38 5.95 6.22 -8.61
N CYS A 39 5.83 6.72 -7.38
CA CYS A 39 4.54 6.88 -6.73
C CYS A 39 3.83 8.10 -7.36
N PRO A 40 2.76 7.88 -8.15
CA PRO A 40 1.98 8.94 -8.77
C PRO A 40 1.48 9.92 -7.70
N LYS A 41 1.43 11.21 -8.03
CA LYS A 41 0.96 12.27 -7.13
C LYS A 41 -0.38 11.91 -6.48
N ALA A 42 -1.35 11.47 -7.27
CA ALA A 42 -2.68 11.11 -6.78
C ALA A 42 -2.65 9.99 -5.73
N LEU A 43 -1.82 8.96 -5.94
CA LEU A 43 -1.66 7.87 -4.98
C LEU A 43 -0.89 8.32 -3.74
N PHE A 44 0.14 9.15 -3.90
CA PHE A 44 0.89 9.71 -2.79
C PHE A 44 0.01 10.61 -1.89
N GLU A 45 -0.85 11.42 -2.49
CA GLU A 45 -1.87 12.21 -1.75
C GLU A 45 -2.82 11.30 -0.98
N ALA A 46 -3.33 10.23 -1.60
CA ALA A 46 -4.21 9.28 -0.93
C ALA A 46 -3.51 8.62 0.27
N ILE A 47 -2.26 8.17 0.10
CA ILE A 47 -1.45 7.61 1.19
C ILE A 47 -1.27 8.63 2.34
N SER A 48 -1.05 9.90 1.98
CA SER A 48 -0.87 10.98 2.96
C SER A 48 -2.16 11.25 3.74
N GLN A 49 -3.31 11.25 3.06
CA GLN A 49 -4.62 11.38 3.69
C GLN A 49 -4.94 10.18 4.60
N THR A 50 -4.61 8.96 4.16
CA THR A 50 -4.71 7.75 4.98
C THR A 50 -3.88 7.86 6.26
N ASN A 51 -2.63 8.32 6.15
CA ASN A 51 -1.76 8.53 7.30
C ASN A 51 -2.30 9.60 8.27
N LEU A 52 -2.90 10.68 7.76
CA LEU A 52 -3.54 11.69 8.61
C LEU A 52 -4.71 11.12 9.40
N LEU A 53 -5.57 10.32 8.75
CA LEU A 53 -6.66 9.65 9.43
C LEU A 53 -6.07 8.72 10.50
N ARG A 54 -5.15 7.82 10.15
CA ARG A 54 -4.50 6.90 11.08
C ARG A 54 -3.85 7.60 12.28
N ALA A 55 -3.18 8.74 12.07
CA ALA A 55 -2.63 9.55 13.14
C ALA A 55 -3.73 10.08 14.08
N SER A 56 -4.86 10.53 13.51
CA SER A 56 -5.98 11.10 14.25
C SER A 56 -6.69 10.08 15.16
N SER A 57 -6.67 8.77 14.83
CA SER A 57 -7.23 7.72 15.71
C SER A 57 -6.42 7.48 16.98
N CYS A 58 -5.12 7.74 16.99
CA CYS A 58 -4.26 7.52 18.17
C CYS A 58 -4.42 8.61 19.26
N ASN A 59 -5.53 9.34 19.33
CA ASN A 59 -5.71 10.42 20.32
C ASN A 59 -5.99 9.86 21.73
N ASP A 60 -4.91 9.73 22.51
CA ASP A 60 -4.91 9.41 23.95
C ASP A 60 -5.33 10.62 24.82
N GLY A 61 -6.56 11.13 24.63
CA GLY A 61 -7.22 11.92 25.68
C GLY A 61 -7.03 13.44 25.70
N SER A 62 -6.75 14.10 24.57
CA SER A 62 -6.88 15.58 24.49
C SER A 62 -8.24 15.99 23.93
N ASP A 63 -8.86 17.03 24.51
CA ASP A 63 -10.14 17.71 24.16
C ASP A 63 -10.23 18.28 22.72
N SER A 64 -9.54 17.70 21.74
CA SER A 64 -9.72 18.04 20.33
C SER A 64 -11.09 17.53 19.89
N ILE A 65 -11.92 18.43 19.35
CA ILE A 65 -13.19 18.13 18.68
C ILE A 65 -12.97 16.95 17.73
N GLN A 66 -13.46 15.76 18.10
CA GLN A 66 -13.37 14.61 17.22
C GLN A 66 -14.18 14.93 15.96
N PRO A 67 -13.63 14.69 14.76
CA PRO A 67 -14.39 14.86 13.52
C PRO A 67 -15.63 13.97 13.59
N THR A 68 -16.79 14.55 13.27
CA THR A 68 -18.07 13.82 13.24
C THR A 68 -17.95 12.56 12.38
N ALA A 69 -18.75 11.52 12.68
CA ALA A 69 -18.77 10.29 11.90
C ALA A 69 -19.02 10.54 10.40
N GLU A 70 -19.84 11.55 10.08
CA GLU A 70 -20.12 11.98 8.70
C GLU A 70 -18.89 12.60 8.01
N ALA A 71 -18.19 13.53 8.66
CA ALA A 71 -16.96 14.12 8.12
C ALA A 71 -15.84 13.09 7.92
N THR A 72 -15.72 12.13 8.84
CA THR A 72 -14.78 11.00 8.73
C THR A 72 -15.19 10.10 7.55
N GLY A 73 -16.47 9.74 7.45
CA GLY A 73 -17.00 8.96 6.33
C GLY A 73 -16.75 9.61 4.97
N GLN A 74 -16.94 10.92 4.86
CA GLN A 74 -16.67 11.67 3.64
C GLN A 74 -15.18 11.69 3.28
N SER A 75 -14.31 11.79 4.28
CA SER A 75 -12.85 11.71 4.09
C SER A 75 -12.44 10.32 3.58
N ILE A 76 -12.96 9.25 4.17
CA ILE A 76 -12.73 7.87 3.73
C ILE A 76 -13.23 7.68 2.29
N ARG A 77 -14.45 8.14 1.99
CA ARG A 77 -15.02 8.11 0.64
C ARG A 77 -14.12 8.81 -0.37
N SER A 78 -13.63 10.01 -0.03
CA SER A 78 -12.75 10.79 -0.91
C SER A 78 -11.44 10.06 -1.20
N ILE A 79 -10.82 9.46 -0.19
CA ILE A 79 -9.56 8.70 -0.35
C ILE A 79 -9.80 7.47 -1.23
N ILE A 80 -10.79 6.63 -0.90
CA ILE A 80 -11.08 5.40 -1.64
C ILE A 80 -11.47 5.71 -3.08
N ALA A 81 -12.30 6.73 -3.32
CA ALA A 81 -12.69 7.14 -4.67
C ALA A 81 -11.50 7.68 -5.47
N LYS A 82 -10.60 8.45 -4.83
CA LYS A 82 -9.37 8.93 -5.47
C LYS A 82 -8.49 7.75 -5.93
N ILE A 83 -8.33 6.74 -5.07
CA ILE A 83 -7.56 5.54 -5.43
C ILE A 83 -8.29 4.78 -6.54
N ALA A 84 -9.58 4.48 -6.39
CA ALA A 84 -10.34 3.69 -7.36
C ALA A 84 -10.39 4.32 -8.77
N ASN A 85 -10.51 5.65 -8.85
CA ASN A 85 -10.57 6.37 -10.11
C ASN A 85 -9.19 6.63 -10.74
N PHE A 86 -8.09 6.30 -10.06
CA PHE A 86 -6.76 6.43 -10.62
C PHE A 86 -6.56 5.42 -11.76
N SER A 87 -6.11 5.91 -12.92
CA SER A 87 -5.81 5.11 -14.12
C SER A 87 -4.30 5.06 -14.36
N PRO A 88 -3.63 3.91 -14.08
CA PRO A 88 -2.22 3.71 -14.40
C PRO A 88 -1.88 4.00 -15.87
N GLN A 89 -2.76 3.61 -16.79
CA GLN A 89 -2.59 3.77 -18.24
C GLN A 89 -2.62 5.24 -18.64
N SER A 90 -3.61 5.99 -18.14
CA SER A 90 -3.75 7.43 -18.45
C SER A 90 -2.57 8.22 -17.88
N TRP A 91 -2.18 7.94 -16.63
CA TRP A 91 -1.03 8.59 -16.00
C TRP A 91 0.27 8.34 -16.77
N LEU A 92 0.50 7.11 -17.23
CA LEU A 92 1.69 6.77 -18.02
C LEU A 92 1.69 7.42 -19.40
N ALA A 93 0.52 7.49 -20.06
CA ALA A 93 0.36 8.16 -21.34
C ALA A 93 0.68 9.66 -21.22
N ASP A 94 0.11 10.33 -20.21
CA ASP A 94 0.36 11.75 -19.94
C ASP A 94 1.86 12.01 -19.68
N LEU A 95 2.53 11.15 -18.91
CA LEU A 95 3.96 11.29 -18.65
C LEU A 95 4.84 11.06 -19.87
N THR A 96 4.47 10.11 -20.73
CA THR A 96 5.21 9.84 -21.97
C THR A 96 5.14 11.04 -22.91
N THR A 97 4.04 11.79 -22.92
CA THR A 97 3.92 13.02 -23.72
C THR A 97 4.71 14.21 -23.14
N THR A 98 4.94 14.22 -21.82
CA THR A 98 5.54 15.36 -21.11
C THR A 98 7.01 15.17 -20.78
N ILE A 99 7.53 13.93 -20.82
CA ILE A 99 8.91 13.59 -20.45
C ILE A 99 9.55 12.76 -21.56
N HIS A 100 10.75 13.16 -22.00
CA HIS A 100 11.60 12.38 -22.92
C HIS A 100 12.30 11.19 -22.21
N PHE A 101 11.56 10.41 -21.43
CA PHE A 101 12.05 9.17 -20.82
C PHE A 101 11.36 8.00 -21.52
N GLN A 102 12.11 6.93 -21.80
CA GLN A 102 11.58 5.72 -22.45
C GLN A 102 10.72 4.91 -21.45
N LEU A 103 9.54 5.44 -21.12
CA LEU A 103 8.55 4.84 -20.22
C LEU A 103 7.71 3.75 -20.90
N SER A 104 7.92 3.50 -22.20
CA SER A 104 7.11 2.59 -23.02
C SER A 104 7.28 1.10 -22.71
N SER A 105 8.05 0.73 -21.66
CA SER A 105 8.13 -0.67 -21.24
C SER A 105 6.81 -1.10 -20.60
N PRO A 106 6.24 -2.26 -20.96
CA PRO A 106 5.07 -2.82 -20.28
C PRO A 106 5.30 -3.02 -18.78
N ASP A 107 6.56 -3.14 -18.35
CA ASP A 107 6.92 -3.25 -16.94
C ASP A 107 6.60 -1.98 -16.14
N TRP A 108 6.65 -0.79 -16.75
CA TRP A 108 6.26 0.45 -16.07
C TRP A 108 4.77 0.46 -15.76
N LEU A 109 3.94 0.03 -16.71
CA LEU A 109 2.52 -0.08 -16.47
C LEU A 109 2.23 -1.09 -15.35
N ALA A 110 2.86 -2.27 -15.39
CA ALA A 110 2.72 -3.27 -14.34
C ALA A 110 3.15 -2.71 -12.97
N LEU A 111 4.27 -1.98 -12.91
CA LEU A 111 4.75 -1.33 -11.69
C LEU A 111 3.77 -0.30 -11.14
N ILE A 112 3.23 0.60 -11.97
CA ILE A 112 2.25 1.60 -11.50
C ILE A 112 0.96 0.92 -11.04
N SER A 113 0.53 -0.13 -11.73
CA SER A 113 -0.60 -0.95 -11.29
C SER A 113 -0.32 -1.65 -9.94
N CYS A 114 0.92 -2.06 -9.67
CA CYS A 114 1.32 -2.54 -8.34
C CYS A 114 1.17 -1.43 -7.28
N TYR A 115 1.62 -0.21 -7.56
CA TYR A 115 1.45 0.92 -6.64
C TYR A 115 -0.03 1.25 -6.39
N HIS A 116 -0.86 1.19 -7.42
CA HIS A 116 -2.30 1.42 -7.32
C HIS A 116 -2.97 0.40 -6.41
N ALA A 117 -2.77 -0.90 -6.66
CA ALA A 117 -3.33 -1.97 -5.84
C ALA A 117 -2.78 -1.96 -4.41
N ALA A 118 -1.48 -1.74 -4.24
CA ALA A 118 -0.86 -1.63 -2.92
C ALA A 118 -1.37 -0.42 -2.13
N THR A 119 -1.66 0.71 -2.78
CA THR A 119 -2.27 1.88 -2.14
C THR A 119 -3.67 1.61 -1.65
N LEU A 120 -4.48 0.90 -2.44
CA LEU A 120 -5.82 0.49 -2.01
C LEU A 120 -5.75 -0.47 -0.82
N LEU A 121 -4.89 -1.49 -0.88
CA LEU A 121 -4.68 -2.44 0.22
C LEU A 121 -4.22 -1.74 1.49
N TYR A 122 -3.24 -0.84 1.39
CA TYR A 122 -2.76 -0.05 2.52
C TYR A 122 -3.87 0.80 3.14
N CYS A 123 -4.66 1.47 2.30
CA CYS A 123 -5.82 2.24 2.73
C CYS A 123 -6.86 1.37 3.46
N LEU A 124 -7.25 0.23 2.87
CA LEU A 124 -8.19 -0.69 3.49
C LEU A 124 -7.64 -1.25 4.80
N ARG A 125 -6.38 -1.68 4.85
CA ARG A 125 -5.75 -2.22 6.05
C ARG A 125 -5.84 -1.22 7.21
N THR A 126 -5.35 -0.02 6.99
CA THR A 126 -5.22 1.00 8.03
C THR A 126 -6.54 1.65 8.43
N ILE A 127 -7.46 1.87 7.50
CA ILE A 127 -8.73 2.57 7.75
C ILE A 127 -9.88 1.61 8.07
N VAL A 128 -9.92 0.45 7.43
CA VAL A 128 -11.07 -0.48 7.51
C VAL A 128 -10.82 -1.60 8.50
N PHE A 129 -9.62 -2.19 8.50
CA PHE A 129 -9.34 -3.40 9.27
C PHE A 129 -8.67 -3.15 10.63
N GLU A 130 -8.32 -1.91 10.94
CA GLU A 130 -7.52 -1.62 12.14
C GLU A 130 -8.01 -0.42 12.93
N THR A 131 -8.72 0.52 12.30
CA THR A 131 -9.22 1.69 12.98
C THR A 131 -10.73 1.62 13.08
N SER A 132 -11.26 1.97 14.25
CA SER A 132 -12.70 2.08 14.51
C SER A 132 -13.26 3.39 13.93
N PHE A 133 -12.89 3.76 12.70
CA PHE A 133 -13.38 4.96 12.05
C PHE A 133 -14.82 4.77 11.56
N GLY A 134 -15.74 4.85 12.53
CA GLY A 134 -17.15 5.07 12.27
C GLY A 134 -17.99 3.82 12.11
N ASP A 135 -19.24 4.10 11.78
CA ASP A 135 -20.32 3.14 11.64
C ASP A 135 -20.05 2.19 10.45
N PRO A 136 -20.06 0.86 10.67
CA PRO A 136 -19.96 -0.13 9.60
C PRO A 136 -20.92 0.12 8.42
N ALA A 137 -22.09 0.71 8.67
CA ALA A 137 -23.06 1.05 7.62
C ALA A 137 -22.54 2.11 6.64
N ILE A 138 -21.81 3.12 7.14
CA ILE A 138 -21.18 4.17 6.31
C ILE A 138 -20.15 3.52 5.39
N LEU A 139 -19.31 2.65 5.93
CA LEU A 139 -18.30 1.95 5.13
C LEU A 139 -18.95 1.03 4.09
N SER A 140 -19.96 0.25 4.46
CA SER A 140 -20.68 -0.61 3.51
C SER A 140 -21.32 0.18 2.38
N SER A 141 -21.88 1.37 2.66
CA SER A 141 -22.38 2.27 1.61
C SER A 141 -21.26 2.76 0.68
N ILE A 142 -20.13 3.22 1.23
CA ILE A 142 -18.98 3.68 0.42
C ILE A 142 -18.48 2.58 -0.51
N LEU A 143 -18.31 1.36 0.02
CA LEU A 143 -17.81 0.23 -0.76
C LEU A 143 -18.80 -0.20 -1.84
N ASN A 144 -20.11 -0.16 -1.54
CA ASN A 144 -21.14 -0.50 -2.51
C ASN A 144 -21.16 0.50 -3.67
N ASP A 145 -21.05 1.79 -3.36
CA ASP A 145 -21.08 2.84 -4.38
C ASP A 145 -19.86 2.79 -5.31
N ILE A 146 -18.69 2.43 -4.79
CA ILE A 146 -17.42 2.47 -5.55
C ILE A 146 -17.11 1.14 -6.21
N PHE A 147 -17.34 0.02 -5.51
CA PHE A 147 -16.93 -1.32 -5.95
C PHE A 147 -18.11 -2.27 -6.20
N GLY A 148 -19.34 -1.84 -5.97
CA GLY A 148 -20.53 -2.69 -6.14
C GLY A 148 -20.64 -3.81 -5.09
N THR A 149 -19.96 -3.67 -3.95
CA THR A 149 -20.02 -4.66 -2.86
C THR A 149 -19.98 -3.99 -1.49
N THR A 150 -20.75 -4.52 -0.53
CA THR A 150 -20.73 -4.06 0.86
C THR A 150 -19.65 -4.73 1.71
N VAL A 151 -18.93 -5.72 1.15
CA VAL A 151 -17.99 -6.59 1.87
C VAL A 151 -16.56 -6.15 1.63
N ALA A 152 -15.94 -5.48 2.61
CA ALA A 152 -14.55 -5.01 2.53
C ALA A 152 -13.54 -6.12 2.20
N LYS A 153 -13.77 -7.33 2.72
CA LYS A 153 -12.94 -8.51 2.47
C LYS A 153 -12.87 -8.87 0.99
N THR A 154 -13.98 -8.70 0.25
CA THR A 154 -14.04 -8.94 -1.20
C THR A 154 -13.17 -7.96 -1.97
N VAL A 155 -13.27 -6.66 -1.65
CA VAL A 155 -12.44 -5.62 -2.28
C VAL A 155 -10.97 -5.87 -2.00
N ARG A 156 -10.62 -6.19 -0.75
CA ARG A 156 -9.24 -6.50 -0.34
C ARG A 156 -8.67 -7.70 -1.10
N ILE A 157 -9.41 -8.83 -1.17
CA ILE A 157 -8.96 -10.03 -1.89
C ILE A 157 -8.80 -9.73 -3.40
N GLY A 158 -9.73 -8.98 -4.00
CA GLY A 158 -9.62 -8.55 -5.39
C GLY A 158 -8.37 -7.71 -5.66
N ALA A 159 -8.12 -6.70 -4.82
CA ALA A 159 -6.93 -5.85 -4.91
C ALA A 159 -5.63 -6.64 -4.70
N LEU A 160 -5.62 -7.61 -3.78
CA LEU A 160 -4.47 -8.50 -3.54
C LEU A 160 -4.15 -9.37 -4.74
N ARG A 161 -5.16 -10.03 -5.33
CA ARG A 161 -4.98 -10.86 -6.52
C ARG A 161 -4.50 -10.02 -7.72
N ALA A 162 -5.05 -8.82 -7.90
CA ALA A 162 -4.57 -7.87 -8.91
C ALA A 162 -3.10 -7.48 -8.68
N LEU A 163 -2.71 -7.20 -7.43
CA LEU A 163 -1.31 -6.90 -7.09
C LEU A 163 -0.38 -8.06 -7.43
N PHE A 164 -0.73 -9.30 -7.07
CA PHE A 164 0.08 -10.47 -7.42
C PHE A 164 0.12 -10.74 -8.93
N HIS A 165 -0.96 -10.48 -9.67
CA HIS A 165 -0.97 -10.51 -11.13
C HIS A 165 0.07 -9.53 -11.70
N HIS A 166 0.03 -8.26 -11.28
CA HIS A 166 0.97 -7.25 -11.77
C HIS A 166 2.42 -7.49 -11.33
N LEU A 167 2.64 -8.14 -10.19
CA LEU A 167 3.96 -8.61 -9.76
C LEU A 167 4.50 -9.79 -10.58
N GLY A 168 3.70 -10.36 -11.50
CA GLY A 168 4.10 -11.51 -12.31
C GLY A 168 4.07 -12.83 -11.52
N CYS A 169 3.21 -12.94 -10.51
CA CYS A 169 3.05 -14.18 -9.76
C CYS A 169 2.43 -15.27 -10.64
N PRO A 170 3.02 -16.48 -10.73
CA PRO A 170 2.53 -17.55 -11.60
C PRO A 170 1.07 -17.98 -11.33
N LEU A 171 0.56 -17.75 -10.12
CA LEU A 171 -0.82 -18.08 -9.75
C LEU A 171 -1.89 -17.26 -10.49
N TYR A 172 -1.54 -16.03 -10.87
CA TYR A 172 -2.49 -15.06 -11.40
C TYR A 172 -2.07 -14.49 -12.76
N SER A 173 -0.77 -14.54 -13.08
CA SER A 173 -0.25 -14.07 -14.37
C SER A 173 -0.27 -15.19 -15.41
N PHE A 174 -1.44 -15.45 -15.99
CA PHE A 174 -1.56 -16.28 -17.19
C PHE A 174 -1.23 -15.42 -18.42
N GLY A 175 0.06 -15.34 -18.76
CA GLY A 175 0.58 -14.54 -19.89
C GLY A 175 1.64 -13.51 -19.49
N ALA A 176 2.12 -12.73 -20.47
CA ALA A 176 3.23 -11.78 -20.32
C ALA A 176 2.81 -10.39 -19.79
N THR A 177 1.81 -10.30 -18.91
CA THR A 177 1.17 -9.03 -18.48
C THR A 177 1.60 -8.52 -17.11
N GLY A 178 2.41 -9.29 -16.36
CA GLY A 178 3.04 -8.86 -15.11
C GLY A 178 4.50 -8.42 -15.28
N LEU A 179 5.09 -7.92 -14.20
CA LEU A 179 6.51 -7.57 -14.14
C LEU A 179 7.40 -8.75 -14.55
N LYS A 180 8.24 -8.53 -15.55
CA LYS A 180 9.23 -9.55 -15.97
C LYS A 180 10.31 -9.73 -14.91
N ALA A 181 10.83 -10.95 -14.79
CA ALA A 181 11.81 -11.29 -13.75
C ALA A 181 13.12 -10.49 -13.84
N ASP A 182 13.52 -10.08 -15.04
CA ASP A 182 14.73 -9.32 -15.35
C ASP A 182 14.49 -7.80 -15.47
N SER A 183 13.28 -7.33 -15.13
CA SER A 183 12.94 -5.92 -15.26
C SER A 183 13.64 -5.04 -14.24
N VAL A 184 14.14 -3.88 -14.68
CA VAL A 184 14.68 -2.83 -13.79
C VAL A 184 13.63 -2.26 -12.82
N ALA A 185 12.34 -2.46 -13.11
CA ALA A 185 11.24 -2.05 -12.23
C ALA A 185 11.27 -2.75 -10.86
N TRP A 186 11.94 -3.91 -10.75
CA TRP A 186 12.13 -4.59 -9.46
C TRP A 186 12.93 -3.75 -8.45
N ASN A 187 13.74 -2.80 -8.91
CA ASN A 187 14.51 -1.92 -8.02
C ASN A 187 13.62 -1.01 -7.16
N VAL A 188 12.37 -0.80 -7.56
CA VAL A 188 11.50 0.23 -7.00
C VAL A 188 10.12 -0.32 -6.57
N VAL A 189 9.95 -1.64 -6.62
CA VAL A 189 8.71 -2.35 -6.23
C VAL A 189 8.70 -2.79 -4.77
N VAL A 190 9.72 -2.43 -3.99
CA VAL A 190 9.90 -2.88 -2.60
C VAL A 190 8.66 -2.62 -1.75
N TRP A 191 8.08 -1.41 -1.82
CA TRP A 191 6.90 -1.08 -1.03
C TRP A 191 5.65 -1.87 -1.47
N PRO A 192 5.25 -1.90 -2.76
CA PRO A 192 4.14 -2.77 -3.18
C PRO A 192 4.35 -4.26 -2.84
N LEU A 193 5.57 -4.77 -2.99
CA LEU A 193 5.91 -6.16 -2.66
C LEU A 193 5.73 -6.45 -1.17
N PHE A 194 6.10 -5.51 -0.30
CA PHE A 194 5.85 -5.65 1.12
C PHE A 194 4.36 -5.63 1.47
N ILE A 195 3.58 -4.71 0.87
CA ILE A 195 2.11 -4.68 1.06
C ILE A 195 1.51 -6.03 0.65
N ALA A 196 1.92 -6.59 -0.50
CA ALA A 196 1.49 -7.90 -0.96
C ALA A 196 1.78 -9.00 0.06
N GLY A 197 3.01 -9.02 0.61
CA GLY A 197 3.39 -10.00 1.63
C GLY A 197 2.61 -9.85 2.93
N PHE A 198 2.39 -8.62 3.38
CA PHE A 198 1.64 -8.37 4.60
C PHE A 198 0.20 -8.89 4.46
N GLU A 199 -0.45 -8.61 3.34
CA GLU A 199 -1.83 -9.00 3.06
C GLU A 199 -1.99 -10.49 2.71
N ALA A 200 -0.97 -11.14 2.14
CA ALA A 200 -0.95 -12.58 1.92
C ALA A 200 -1.03 -13.40 3.23
N GLY A 201 -0.70 -12.78 4.37
CA GLY A 201 -0.92 -13.37 5.68
C GLY A 201 -2.34 -13.23 6.22
N GLY A 202 -3.20 -12.40 5.62
CA GLY A 202 -4.53 -12.11 6.13
C GLY A 202 -5.56 -13.21 5.83
N GLU A 203 -6.73 -13.13 6.48
CA GLU A 203 -7.80 -14.13 6.35
C GLU A 203 -8.49 -14.16 4.98
N GLY A 204 -9.12 -15.27 4.60
CA GLY A 204 -10.03 -15.33 3.44
C GLY A 204 -9.38 -15.73 2.13
N LEU A 205 -8.07 -15.92 2.14
CA LEU A 205 -7.38 -16.74 1.15
C LEU A 205 -7.54 -18.21 1.53
N THR A 206 -7.49 -19.09 0.53
CA THR A 206 -7.29 -20.52 0.79
C THR A 206 -5.89 -20.76 1.35
N SER A 207 -5.69 -21.83 2.12
CA SER A 207 -4.36 -22.15 2.68
C SER A 207 -3.30 -22.34 1.60
N VAL A 208 -3.69 -22.85 0.42
CA VAL A 208 -2.79 -23.02 -0.73
C VAL A 208 -2.41 -21.67 -1.32
N GLU A 209 -3.39 -20.81 -1.64
CA GLU A 209 -3.11 -19.47 -2.18
C GLU A 209 -2.22 -18.65 -1.24
N ALA A 210 -2.52 -18.66 0.07
CA ALA A 210 -1.72 -17.95 1.06
C ALA A 210 -0.28 -18.46 1.11
N CYS A 211 -0.09 -19.79 1.10
CA CYS A 211 1.25 -20.40 1.11
C CYS A 211 2.07 -19.98 -0.12
N GLU A 212 1.49 -20.09 -1.31
CA GLU A 212 2.18 -19.77 -2.56
C GLU A 212 2.47 -18.27 -2.70
N MET A 213 1.55 -17.40 -2.28
CA MET A 213 1.76 -15.96 -2.21
C MET A 213 2.90 -15.58 -1.26
N LYS A 214 2.91 -16.14 -0.03
CA LYS A 214 3.97 -15.90 0.95
C LYS A 214 5.33 -16.35 0.40
N ALA A 215 5.39 -17.54 -0.20
CA ALA A 215 6.61 -18.08 -0.81
C ALA A 215 7.13 -17.20 -1.96
N PHE A 216 6.22 -16.73 -2.82
CA PHE A 216 6.57 -15.79 -3.90
C PHE A 216 7.17 -14.50 -3.36
N VAL A 217 6.56 -13.89 -2.34
CA VAL A 217 7.05 -12.64 -1.76
C VAL A 217 8.41 -12.81 -1.10
N SER A 218 8.61 -13.89 -0.32
CA SER A 218 9.90 -14.18 0.29
C SER A 218 11.01 -14.36 -0.74
N ASP A 219 10.74 -15.10 -1.83
CA ASP A 219 11.71 -15.27 -2.91
C ASP A 219 12.06 -13.93 -3.58
N LYS A 220 11.05 -13.11 -3.91
CA LYS A 220 11.27 -11.81 -4.55
C LYS A 220 11.96 -10.80 -3.64
N LEU A 221 11.64 -10.75 -2.35
CA LEU A 221 12.35 -9.87 -1.41
C LEU A 221 13.82 -10.28 -1.27
N ARG A 222 14.12 -11.58 -1.25
CA ARG A 222 15.50 -12.07 -1.28
C ARG A 222 16.21 -11.66 -2.56
N HIS A 223 15.56 -11.79 -3.72
CA HIS A 223 16.12 -11.36 -5.00
C HIS A 223 16.41 -9.85 -5.02
N VAL A 224 15.44 -9.03 -4.61
CA VAL A 224 15.59 -7.56 -4.55
C VAL A 224 16.65 -7.14 -3.51
N THR A 225 16.78 -7.87 -2.40
CA THR A 225 17.86 -7.67 -1.43
C THR A 225 19.23 -7.84 -2.07
N MET A 226 19.43 -8.91 -2.86
CA MET A 226 20.69 -9.15 -3.56
C MET A 226 20.96 -8.09 -4.64
N LEU A 227 19.90 -7.67 -5.34
CA LEU A 227 19.99 -6.67 -6.42
C LEU A 227 20.34 -5.28 -5.90
N LEU A 228 19.71 -4.85 -4.81
CA LEU A 228 19.90 -3.51 -4.23
C LEU A 228 21.04 -3.45 -3.20
N GLY A 229 21.54 -4.59 -2.73
CA GLY A 229 22.53 -4.66 -1.66
C GLY A 229 22.04 -4.07 -0.32
N SER A 230 20.72 -3.99 -0.12
CA SER A 230 20.14 -3.27 1.01
C SER A 230 19.66 -4.21 2.11
N ARG A 231 20.21 -4.01 3.32
CA ARG A 231 19.76 -4.71 4.53
C ARG A 231 18.30 -4.41 4.88
N SER A 232 17.79 -3.22 4.53
CA SER A 232 16.41 -2.84 4.86
C SER A 232 15.37 -3.74 4.18
N VAL A 233 15.65 -4.24 2.97
CA VAL A 233 14.78 -5.19 2.26
C VAL A 233 14.80 -6.57 2.94
N SER A 234 15.96 -7.00 3.43
CA SER A 234 16.08 -8.25 4.20
C SER A 234 15.33 -8.16 5.53
N ASP A 235 15.41 -7.03 6.23
CA ASP A 235 14.69 -6.81 7.47
C ASP A 235 13.17 -6.74 7.23
N ALA A 236 12.73 -6.20 6.09
CA ALA A 236 11.34 -6.24 5.66
C ALA A 236 10.81 -7.68 5.49
N GLN A 237 11.59 -8.58 4.88
CA GLN A 237 11.23 -9.99 4.76
C GLN A 237 11.08 -10.65 6.14
N ARG A 238 12.04 -10.45 7.04
CA ARG A 238 11.97 -11.00 8.41
C ARG A 238 10.76 -10.50 9.18
N LEU A 239 10.38 -9.24 8.97
CA LEU A 239 9.19 -8.67 9.59
C LEU A 239 7.92 -9.36 9.08
N LEU A 240 7.81 -9.61 7.77
CA LEU A 240 6.68 -10.35 7.20
C LEU A 240 6.57 -11.76 7.77
N GLU A 241 7.69 -12.48 7.85
CA GLU A 241 7.74 -13.83 8.42
C GLU A 241 7.24 -13.84 9.87
N LYS A 242 7.67 -12.87 10.69
CA LYS A 242 7.14 -12.68 12.06
C LYS A 242 5.64 -12.41 12.08
N CYS A 243 5.14 -11.54 11.19
CA CYS A 243 3.72 -11.23 11.09
C CYS A 243 2.90 -12.46 10.71
N TRP A 244 3.39 -13.29 9.77
CA TRP A 244 2.74 -14.54 9.37
C TRP A 244 2.67 -15.55 10.51
N THR A 245 3.78 -15.78 11.20
CA THR A 245 3.80 -16.67 12.37
C THR A 245 2.88 -16.16 13.48
N SER A 246 2.88 -14.84 13.73
CA SER A 246 1.99 -14.23 14.73
C SER A 246 0.51 -14.46 14.40
N ARG A 247 0.12 -14.41 13.12
CA ARG A 247 -1.25 -14.70 12.67
C ARG A 247 -1.63 -16.17 12.88
N GLU A 248 -0.70 -17.08 12.63
CA GLU A 248 -0.93 -18.52 12.78
C GLU A 248 -1.16 -18.93 14.24
N ILE A 249 -0.54 -18.22 15.19
CA ILE A 249 -0.69 -18.46 16.63
C ILE A 249 -1.74 -17.55 17.32
N GLY A 250 -2.37 -16.64 16.57
CA GLY A 250 -3.37 -15.69 17.10
C GLY A 250 -2.79 -14.65 18.08
N GLY A 251 -1.55 -14.22 17.87
CA GLY A 251 -0.77 -13.45 18.84
C GLY A 251 -0.87 -11.92 18.76
N GLY A 252 -1.63 -11.35 17.82
CA GLY A 252 -1.70 -9.89 17.63
C GLY A 252 -3.09 -9.29 17.84
N THR A 253 -3.17 -7.95 17.87
CA THR A 253 -4.44 -7.22 18.14
C THR A 253 -5.22 -6.82 16.89
N GLY A 254 -4.69 -7.11 15.71
CA GLY A 254 -5.38 -6.88 14.44
C GLY A 254 -6.64 -7.76 14.31
N LEU A 255 -7.62 -7.27 13.56
CA LEU A 255 -8.90 -7.96 13.36
C LEU A 255 -8.79 -9.32 12.64
N ASP A 256 -7.62 -9.65 12.08
CA ASP A 256 -7.32 -10.93 11.43
C ASP A 256 -6.44 -11.86 12.29
N GLY A 257 -6.33 -11.60 13.60
CA GLY A 257 -5.52 -12.36 14.55
C GLY A 257 -4.01 -12.10 14.46
N GLY A 258 -3.59 -11.22 13.54
CA GLY A 258 -2.21 -10.78 13.38
C GLY A 258 -1.88 -9.51 14.13
N PRO A 259 -0.61 -9.09 14.11
CA PRO A 259 -0.25 -7.78 14.62
C PRO A 259 -0.98 -6.71 13.80
N SER A 260 -1.50 -5.68 14.47
CA SER A 260 -1.94 -4.48 13.76
C SER A 260 -0.77 -3.86 12.99
N TRP A 261 -1.06 -3.01 12.02
CA TRP A 261 -0.05 -2.28 11.27
C TRP A 261 0.86 -1.51 12.21
N ASP A 262 0.29 -0.83 13.22
CA ASP A 262 1.05 -0.06 14.19
C ASP A 262 1.90 -0.93 15.15
N GLU A 263 1.46 -2.14 15.48
CA GLU A 263 2.25 -3.15 16.21
C GLU A 263 3.39 -3.71 15.38
N SER A 264 3.19 -3.82 14.06
CA SER A 264 4.21 -4.31 13.13
C SER A 264 5.36 -3.32 12.96
N PHE A 265 5.13 -2.04 13.26
CA PHE A 265 6.12 -0.96 13.15
C PHE A 265 6.22 -0.16 14.46
N PRO A 266 6.71 -0.75 15.55
CA PRO A 266 6.79 -0.07 16.85
C PRO A 266 7.85 1.07 16.84
N GLU A 267 8.88 0.91 16.00
CA GLU A 267 9.92 1.88 15.73
C GLU A 267 9.84 2.35 14.26
N ARG A 268 10.43 3.52 13.96
CA ARG A 268 10.43 4.05 12.59
C ARG A 268 11.31 3.15 11.68
N PHE A 269 10.83 2.96 10.46
CA PHE A 269 11.55 2.59 9.24
C PHE A 269 11.70 1.09 8.91
N VAL A 270 11.11 0.70 7.78
CA VAL A 270 11.48 -0.53 7.05
C VAL A 270 11.98 -0.25 5.63
N PHE A 271 11.80 0.97 5.10
CA PHE A 271 12.23 1.33 3.76
C PHE A 271 13.02 2.63 3.75
N ILE A 272 14.31 2.54 4.09
CA ILE A 272 15.29 3.53 3.66
C ILE A 272 15.94 2.94 2.42
N SER A 273 15.57 3.44 1.25
CA SER A 273 16.38 3.27 0.04
C SER A 273 17.56 4.22 0.23
N SER A 274 18.72 3.70 0.61
CA SER A 274 19.97 4.43 0.49
C SER A 274 20.27 4.56 -1.01
N PHE A 275 19.91 5.70 -1.59
CA PHE A 275 20.50 6.17 -2.83
C PHE A 275 21.53 7.24 -2.49
#